data_AF-A0A6G2BFA9-F1
#
_entry.id   AF-A0A6G2BFA9-F1
#
_cell.length_a   1.000
_cell.length_b   1.000
_cell.length_c   1.000
_cell.angle_alpha   90.00
_cell.angle_beta   90.00
_cell.angle_gamma   90.00
#
_symmetry.space_group_name_H-M   'P 1'
#
loop_
_entity.id
_entity.type
_entity.pdbx_description
1 polymer ?
#
loop_
_entity_poly.entity_id
_entity_poly.type
_entity_poly.pdbx_seq_one_letter_code
_entity_poly.pdbx_strand_id
1 'polypeptide(L)'
;MRSEETAFVGGPMDGRVLPVLVGPTGRPPKYYEIPVPRPEGGEPIVHVYRLEAVTGGGRLALPRGWRYVHLPEGRPRSGPKWPWRRPGGAGGTRGDAQEGA
;
A
#
# COMPACT_ATOMS: atom_id res chain seq x y z
N MET A 1 14.49 6.50 16.87
CA MET A 1 13.83 6.42 15.54
C MET A 1 13.24 7.78 15.22
N ARG A 2 13.20 8.17 13.95
CA ARG A 2 12.61 9.46 13.51
C ARG A 2 11.28 9.19 12.82
N SER A 3 10.40 10.18 12.86
CA SER A 3 9.12 10.18 12.14
C SER A 3 9.00 11.45 11.31
N GLU A 4 8.24 11.36 10.23
CA GLU A 4 7.88 12.49 9.37
C GLU A 4 6.36 12.63 9.32
N GLU A 5 5.86 13.84 9.57
CA GLU A 5 4.44 14.19 9.41
C GLU A 5 4.06 14.13 7.93
N THR A 6 3.36 13.06 7.54
CA THR A 6 3.04 12.77 6.14
C THR A 6 1.53 12.86 5.93
N ALA A 7 1.11 13.66 4.95
CA ALA A 7 -0.29 13.79 4.57
C ALA A 7 -0.79 12.57 3.78
N PHE A 8 -2.03 12.16 4.06
CA PHE A 8 -2.75 11.10 3.34
C PHE A 8 -3.87 11.72 2.50
N VAL A 9 -3.97 11.29 1.25
CA VAL A 9 -4.92 11.80 0.26
C VAL A 9 -5.71 10.65 -0.35
N GLY A 10 -7.03 10.78 -0.40
CA GLY A 10 -7.98 9.76 -0.83
C GLY A 10 -8.21 8.66 0.21
N GLY A 11 -9.20 7.80 -0.08
CA GLY A 11 -9.55 6.67 0.77
C GLY A 11 -9.99 7.06 2.19
N PRO A 12 -9.99 6.11 3.14
CA PRO A 12 -10.45 6.36 4.51
C PRO A 12 -9.58 7.31 5.34
N MET A 13 -8.39 7.66 4.86
CA MET A 13 -7.44 8.52 5.56
C MET A 13 -7.31 9.91 4.93
N ASP A 14 -8.20 10.26 4.00
CA ASP A 14 -8.14 11.54 3.30
C ASP A 14 -8.11 12.73 4.26
N GLY A 15 -7.23 13.69 3.98
CA GLY A 15 -7.03 14.90 4.78
C GLY A 15 -6.30 14.69 6.11
N ARG A 16 -5.95 13.45 6.48
CA ARG A 16 -5.20 13.17 7.72
C ARG A 16 -3.71 13.35 7.51
N VAL A 17 -3.03 13.78 8.58
CA VAL A 17 -1.56 13.81 8.66
C VAL A 17 -1.17 12.88 9.79
N LEU A 18 -0.19 12.00 9.54
CA LEU A 18 0.30 11.05 10.54
C LEU A 18 1.82 11.08 10.63
N PRO A 19 2.40 10.85 11.83
CA PRO A 19 3.82 10.58 11.99
C PRO A 19 4.15 9.21 11.41
N VAL A 20 4.86 9.18 10.28
CA VAL A 20 5.31 7.94 9.66
C VAL A 20 6.77 7.72 9.99
N LEU A 21 7.10 6.53 10.47
CA LEU A 21 8.48 6.17 10.79
C LEU A 21 9.36 6.20 9.53
N VAL A 22 10.49 6.88 9.65
CA VAL A 22 11.47 6.98 8.56
C VAL A 22 12.75 6.24 8.91
N GLY A 23 13.38 5.68 7.88
CA GLY A 23 14.70 5.08 7.99
C GLY A 23 15.82 6.13 8.03
N PRO A 24 17.09 5.68 8.02
CA PRO A 24 18.26 6.57 8.04
C PRO A 24 18.27 7.62 6.92
N THR A 25 17.64 7.33 5.77
CA THR A 25 17.54 8.24 4.63
C THR A 25 16.50 9.36 4.82
N GLY A 26 15.74 9.35 5.93
CA GLY A 26 14.65 10.29 6.16
C GLY A 26 13.48 10.15 5.17
N ARG A 27 13.43 9.06 4.41
CA ARG A 27 12.37 8.83 3.42
C ARG A 27 11.33 7.87 4.00
N PRO A 28 10.04 8.23 3.98
CA PRO A 28 8.98 7.30 4.35
C PRO A 28 8.96 6.04 3.46
N PRO A 29 8.36 4.93 3.91
CA PRO A 29 8.18 3.73 3.10
C PRO A 29 7.48 4.03 1.77
N LYS A 30 7.84 3.33 0.69
CA LYS A 30 7.19 3.53 -0.62
C LYS A 30 5.69 3.23 -0.61
N TYR A 31 5.28 2.25 0.20
CA TYR A 31 3.89 1.85 0.38
C TYR A 31 3.56 1.81 1.86
N TYR A 32 2.33 2.18 2.18
CA TYR A 32 1.79 2.11 3.54
C TYR A 32 0.45 1.37 3.49
N GLU A 33 0.29 0.36 4.35
CA GLU A 33 -0.87 -0.51 4.37
C GLU A 33 -1.61 -0.32 5.71
N ILE A 34 -2.90 -0.04 5.65
CA ILE A 34 -3.73 0.26 6.81
C ILE A 34 -4.88 -0.74 6.87
N PRO A 35 -4.88 -1.70 7.80
CA PRO A 35 -6.03 -2.56 8.05
C PRO A 35 -7.12 -1.75 8.77
N VAL A 36 -8.25 -1.56 8.11
CA VAL A 36 -9.43 -0.91 8.68
C VAL A 36 -10.43 -2.00 9.07
N PRO A 37 -10.82 -2.11 10.35
CA PRO A 37 -11.82 -3.09 10.78
C PRO A 37 -13.15 -2.91 10.04
N ARG A 38 -13.79 -4.03 9.67
CA ARG A 38 -15.14 -4.00 9.08
C ARG A 38 -16.18 -3.75 10.18
N PRO A 39 -17.22 -2.92 9.94
CA PRO A 39 -18.26 -2.63 10.94
C PRO A 39 -18.91 -3.88 11.55
N GLU A 40 -19.15 -4.90 10.73
CA GLU A 40 -19.80 -6.17 11.12
C GLU A 40 -18.84 -7.19 11.77
N GLY A 41 -17.61 -6.80 12.14
CA GLY A 41 -16.69 -7.70 12.86
C GLY A 41 -16.03 -8.80 12.00
N GLY A 42 -15.74 -8.51 10.73
CA GLY A 42 -15.06 -9.42 9.80
C GLY A 42 -13.57 -9.09 9.54
N GLU A 43 -12.96 -9.79 8.58
CA GLU A 43 -11.58 -9.52 8.15
C GLU A 43 -11.38 -8.03 7.82
N PRO A 44 -10.31 -7.37 8.34
CA PRO A 44 -10.03 -5.97 8.06
C PRO A 44 -9.83 -5.72 6.56
N ILE A 45 -10.35 -4.59 6.09
CA ILE A 45 -10.09 -4.11 4.73
C ILE A 45 -8.73 -3.41 4.74
N VAL A 46 -7.77 -3.91 3.96
CA VAL A 46 -6.44 -3.30 3.86
C VAL A 46 -6.47 -2.21 2.79
N HIS A 47 -6.27 -0.96 3.21
CA HIS A 47 -6.10 0.18 2.31
C HIS A 47 -4.62 0.43 2.05
N VAL A 48 -4.24 0.49 0.77
CA VAL A 48 -2.87 0.75 0.36
C VAL A 48 -2.70 2.20 -0.06
N TYR A 49 -1.62 2.82 0.38
CA TYR A 49 -1.21 4.15 -0.05
C TYR A 49 0.18 4.10 -0.66
N ARG A 50 0.41 4.87 -1.72
CA ARG A 50 1.71 5.03 -2.38
C ARG A 50 2.32 6.38 -2.04
N LEU A 51 3.61 6.38 -1.72
CA LEU A 51 4.37 7.60 -1.47
C LEU A 51 4.59 8.38 -2.77
N GLU A 52 4.25 9.66 -2.74
CA GLU A 52 4.49 10.64 -3.80
C GLU A 52 5.30 11.83 -3.27
N ALA A 53 6.18 12.36 -4.11
CA ALA A 53 6.90 13.59 -3.83
C ALA A 53 5.96 14.78 -4.03
N VAL A 54 5.96 15.70 -3.06
CA VAL A 54 5.32 17.01 -3.23
C VAL A 54 6.31 17.93 -3.93
N THR A 55 6.23 18.01 -5.25
CA THR A 55 7.05 18.94 -6.04
C THR A 55 6.47 20.35 -5.92
N GLY A 56 7.27 21.31 -5.42
CA GLY A 56 6.90 22.72 -5.47
C GLY A 56 7.12 23.30 -6.86
N GLY A 57 6.26 24.22 -7.31
CA GLY A 57 6.36 24.92 -8.60
C GLY A 57 7.49 25.97 -8.69
N GLY A 58 8.62 25.76 -8.00
CA GLY A 58 9.77 26.68 -8.00
C GLY A 58 10.81 26.33 -9.07
N ARG A 59 11.74 27.25 -9.36
CA ARG A 59 12.82 27.11 -10.37
C ARG A 59 13.81 25.97 -10.11
N LEU A 60 13.71 25.31 -8.95
CA LEU A 60 14.48 24.12 -8.58
C LEU A 60 13.47 23.03 -8.19
N ALA A 61 13.34 21.98 -9.01
CA ALA A 61 12.33 20.93 -8.89
C ALA A 61 12.59 19.96 -7.70
N LEU A 62 13.06 20.46 -6.56
CA LEU A 62 13.25 19.64 -5.37
C LEU A 62 11.89 19.37 -4.71
N PRO A 63 11.64 18.10 -4.31
CA PRO A 63 10.51 17.78 -3.44
C PRO A 63 10.57 18.59 -2.15
N ARG A 64 9.45 19.20 -1.76
CA ARG A 64 9.30 19.95 -0.50
C ARG A 64 8.82 19.06 0.66
N GLY A 65 8.51 17.80 0.37
CA GLY A 65 8.01 16.83 1.33
C GLY A 65 7.39 15.64 0.62
N TRP A 66 6.74 14.78 1.41
CA TRP A 66 6.07 13.59 0.91
C TRP A 66 4.57 13.60 1.23
N ARG A 67 3.81 12.88 0.43
CA ARG A 67 2.41 12.55 0.71
C ARG A 67 2.12 11.10 0.32
N TYR A 68 1.13 10.52 0.96
CA TYR A 68 0.59 9.22 0.61
C TYR A 68 -0.71 9.38 -0.17
N VAL A 69 -0.78 8.77 -1.35
CA VAL A 69 -1.99 8.76 -2.18
C VAL A 69 -2.62 7.38 -2.15
N HIS A 70 -3.93 7.31 -1.90
CA HIS A 70 -4.69 6.06 -1.85
C HIS A 70 -4.64 5.35 -3.20
N LEU A 71 -4.37 4.05 -3.16
CA LEU A 71 -4.29 3.17 -4.31
C LEU A 71 -5.42 2.14 -4.18
N PRO A 72 -6.61 2.40 -4.77
CA PRO A 72 -7.78 1.51 -4.62
C PRO A 72 -7.54 0.13 -5.23
N GLU A 73 -6.66 0.01 -6.22
CA GLU A 73 -6.25 -1.26 -6.84
C GLU A 73 -5.35 -2.11 -5.92
N GLY A 74 -4.92 -1.55 -4.79
CA GLY A 74 -4.01 -2.20 -3.86
C GLY A 74 -2.56 -2.22 -4.34
N ARG A 75 -1.68 -2.85 -3.57
CA ARG A 75 -0.25 -2.87 -3.85
C ARG A 75 0.03 -3.77 -5.07
N PRO A 76 0.75 -3.29 -6.10
CA PRO A 76 1.14 -4.15 -7.21
C PRO A 76 1.98 -5.32 -6.68
N ARG A 77 1.57 -6.55 -6.97
CA ARG A 77 2.30 -7.76 -6.61
C ARG A 77 3.57 -7.88 -7.47
N SER A 78 4.61 -7.12 -7.15
CA SER A 78 5.93 -7.36 -7.74
C SER A 78 6.62 -8.47 -6.93
N GLY A 79 6.50 -9.70 -7.40
CA GLY A 79 7.41 -10.76 -6.97
C GLY A 79 8.85 -10.36 -7.31
N PRO A 80 9.85 -10.70 -6.48
CA PRO A 80 11.24 -10.42 -6.82
C PRO A 80 11.60 -11.04 -8.18
N LYS A 81 12.00 -10.24 -9.16
CA LYS A 81 12.23 -10.71 -10.53
C LYS A 81 13.62 -11.36 -10.63
N TRP A 82 13.76 -12.56 -10.06
CA TRP A 82 14.96 -13.37 -10.20
C TRP A 82 14.82 -14.32 -11.38
N PRO A 83 15.90 -14.61 -12.11
CA PRO A 83 15.85 -15.46 -13.30
C PRO A 83 15.46 -16.92 -13.00
N TRP A 84 15.41 -17.36 -11.74
CA TRP A 84 15.02 -18.72 -11.34
C TRP A 84 13.62 -18.81 -10.70
N ARG A 85 12.76 -17.79 -10.85
CA ARG A 85 11.39 -17.90 -10.33
C ARG A 85 10.52 -18.79 -11.23
N ARG A 86 10.02 -19.90 -10.66
CA ARG A 86 8.93 -20.71 -11.25
C ARG A 86 7.61 -19.92 -11.23
N PRO A 87 6.79 -19.96 -12.31
CA PRO A 87 5.46 -19.36 -12.30
C PRO A 87 4.58 -20.00 -11.22
N GLY A 88 3.89 -19.18 -10.42
CA GLY A 88 3.02 -19.66 -9.35
C GLY A 88 1.84 -20.47 -9.92
N GLY A 89 1.75 -21.74 -9.52
CA GLY A 89 0.61 -22.60 -9.87
C GLY A 89 -0.67 -22.03 -9.28
N ALA A 90 -1.68 -21.88 -10.14
CA ALA A 90 -3.05 -21.66 -9.72
C ALA A 90 -3.50 -22.87 -8.88
N GLY A 91 -3.62 -22.68 -7.58
CA GLY A 91 -4.16 -23.67 -6.66
C GLY A 91 -5.65 -23.88 -6.94
N GLY A 92 -5.94 -24.99 -7.62
CA GLY A 92 -7.01 -25.94 -7.27
C GLY A 92 -8.40 -25.38 -6.97
N THR A 93 -9.23 -25.37 -8.01
CA THR A 93 -10.56 -26.00 -8.02
C THR A 93 -11.46 -25.83 -6.78
N ARG A 94 -12.39 -24.89 -6.93
CA ARG A 94 -13.77 -24.96 -6.44
C ARG A 94 -14.38 -26.33 -6.80
N GLY A 95 -15.12 -26.91 -5.86
CA GLY A 95 -15.58 -28.30 -5.90
C GLY A 95 -16.57 -28.66 -7.00
N ASP A 96 -16.65 -29.96 -7.23
CA ASP A 96 -17.83 -30.64 -7.73
C ASP A 96 -18.08 -31.85 -6.82
N ALA A 97 -19.24 -31.80 -6.18
CA ALA A 97 -19.89 -32.95 -5.59
C ALA A 97 -20.44 -33.83 -6.73
N GLN A 98 -20.28 -35.15 -6.63
CA GLN A 98 -21.23 -36.06 -7.27
C GLN A 98 -21.45 -37.30 -6.40
N GLU A 99 -22.65 -37.28 -5.84
CA GLU A 99 -23.49 -38.36 -5.33
C GLU A 99 -23.76 -39.41 -6.42
N GLY A 100 -23.88 -40.70 -6.06
CA GLY A 100 -24.65 -41.66 -6.87
C GLY A 100 -24.12 -43.09 -6.99
N ALA A 101 -24.93 -44.02 -6.44
CA ALA A 101 -25.05 -45.48 -6.65
C ALA A 101 -24.06 -46.41 -5.92
#